data_AF-A0A0S8B619-F1
#
_entry.id   AF-A0A0S8B619-F1
#
_cell.length_a   1.000
_cell.length_b   1.000
_cell.length_c   1.000
_cell.angle_alpha   90.00
_cell.angle_beta   90.00
_cell.angle_gamma   90.00
#
_symmetry.space_group_name_H-M   'P 1'
#
loop_
_entity.id
_entity.type
_entity.pdbx_description
1 polymer ?
#
loop_
_entity_poly.entity_id
_entity_poly.type
_entity_poly.pdbx_seq_one_letter_code
_entity_poly.pdbx_strand_id
1 'polypeptide(L)'
;MSAPATPGIALDAVDTPALVIDLDAFERNLARLGDSIAGRGVRLRAHAKTHKCAEIARRQVAAGAIGVCCQKVSEAEAMVAGGIEDVLVSNEVVGERKLARLAGLARRARLGVCVDDAGNVRALSAA
;
A
#
# COMPACT_ATOMS: atom_id res chain seq x y z
N MET A 1 11.36 20.67 -15.20
CA MET A 1 10.48 19.93 -16.14
C MET A 1 9.05 20.37 -15.88
N SER A 2 8.29 20.70 -16.91
CA SER A 2 6.84 20.92 -16.80
C SER A 2 6.14 19.60 -16.47
N ALA A 3 4.96 19.68 -15.84
CA ALA A 3 4.12 18.50 -15.66
C ALA A 3 3.61 18.01 -17.03
N PRO A 4 3.51 16.67 -17.25
CA PRO A 4 3.05 16.12 -18.53
C PRO A 4 1.55 16.33 -18.79
N ALA A 5 0.79 16.73 -17.75
CA ALA A 5 -0.63 17.03 -17.85
C ALA A 5 -1.03 18.08 -16.79
N THR A 6 -2.12 18.82 -17.07
CA THR A 6 -2.81 19.68 -16.11
C THR A 6 -4.30 19.34 -16.08
N PRO A 7 -5.02 19.61 -14.98
CA PRO A 7 -6.46 19.36 -14.92
C PRO A 7 -7.22 20.06 -16.06
N GLY A 8 -8.13 19.32 -16.72
CA GLY A 8 -8.99 19.84 -17.77
C GLY A 8 -8.48 19.69 -19.21
N ILE A 9 -7.25 19.21 -19.43
CA ILE A 9 -6.76 18.93 -20.78
C ILE A 9 -7.40 17.66 -21.36
N ALA A 10 -7.51 17.61 -22.70
CA ALA A 10 -7.91 16.40 -23.40
C ALA A 10 -6.81 15.32 -23.32
N LEU A 11 -7.20 14.04 -23.37
CA LEU A 11 -6.29 12.91 -23.23
C LEU A 11 -5.21 12.86 -24.33
N ASP A 12 -5.55 13.28 -25.54
CA ASP A 12 -4.62 13.35 -26.69
C ASP A 12 -3.60 14.49 -26.59
N ALA A 13 -3.79 15.42 -25.65
CA ALA A 13 -2.86 16.51 -25.35
C ALA A 13 -1.90 16.19 -24.19
N VAL A 14 -2.00 14.99 -23.58
CA VAL A 14 -1.07 14.56 -22.52
C VAL A 14 0.29 14.24 -23.15
N ASP A 15 1.36 14.81 -22.58
CA ASP A 15 2.72 14.55 -23.04
C ASP A 15 3.12 13.08 -22.79
N THR A 16 3.80 12.46 -23.76
CA THR A 16 4.08 11.02 -23.74
C THR A 16 5.58 10.73 -23.57
N PRO A 17 5.99 9.69 -22.82
CA PRO A 17 5.15 8.64 -22.21
C PRO A 17 4.49 9.06 -20.89
N ALA A 18 3.22 8.66 -20.72
CA ALA A 18 2.47 8.86 -19.47
C ALA A 18 1.75 7.57 -19.03
N LEU A 19 1.77 7.29 -17.73
CA LEU A 19 0.93 6.26 -17.12
C LEU A 19 -0.41 6.90 -16.74
N VAL A 20 -1.50 6.48 -17.39
CA VAL A 20 -2.84 7.03 -17.20
C VAL A 20 -3.74 6.02 -16.48
N ILE A 21 -4.63 6.52 -15.64
CA ILE A 21 -5.68 5.74 -14.97
C ILE A 21 -7.03 6.31 -15.40
N ASP A 22 -7.89 5.45 -15.97
CA ASP A 22 -9.31 5.75 -16.13
C ASP A 22 -9.98 5.70 -14.75
N LEU A 23 -10.45 6.86 -14.29
CA LEU A 23 -10.98 6.99 -12.93
C LEU A 23 -12.31 6.26 -12.75
N ASP A 24 -13.19 6.26 -13.77
CA ASP A 24 -14.48 5.58 -13.70
C ASP A 24 -14.27 4.06 -13.62
N ALA A 25 -13.33 3.53 -14.42
CA ALA A 25 -12.96 2.11 -14.35
C ALA A 25 -12.31 1.75 -13.00
N PHE A 26 -11.45 2.62 -12.47
CA PHE A 26 -10.84 2.44 -11.16
C PHE A 26 -11.89 2.37 -10.05
N GLU A 27 -12.85 3.30 -10.02
CA GLU A 27 -13.89 3.36 -8.98
C GLU A 27 -14.85 2.16 -9.07
N ARG A 28 -15.25 1.74 -10.28
CA ARG A 28 -16.01 0.50 -10.48
C ARG A 28 -15.27 -0.73 -9.94
N ASN A 29 -13.95 -0.80 -10.12
CA ASN A 29 -13.14 -1.91 -9.62
C ASN A 29 -13.03 -1.90 -8.10
N LEU A 30 -12.94 -0.72 -7.46
CA LEU A 30 -12.98 -0.63 -5.99
C LEU A 30 -14.30 -1.15 -5.43
N ALA A 31 -15.43 -0.69 -5.97
CA ALA A 31 -16.76 -1.13 -5.54
C ALA A 31 -16.92 -2.65 -5.71
N ARG A 32 -16.58 -3.17 -6.90
CA ARG A 32 -16.66 -4.61 -7.20
C ARG A 32 -15.89 -5.47 -6.20
N LEU A 33 -14.71 -5.01 -5.76
CA LEU A 33 -13.91 -5.77 -4.80
C LEU A 33 -14.59 -5.82 -3.43
N GLY A 34 -15.14 -4.70 -2.95
CA GLY A 34 -15.95 -4.66 -1.72
C GLY A 34 -17.17 -5.57 -1.81
N ASP A 35 -17.93 -5.46 -2.88
CA ASP A 35 -19.14 -6.26 -3.11
C ASP A 35 -18.84 -7.77 -3.17
N SER A 36 -17.71 -8.15 -3.76
CA SER A 36 -17.33 -9.56 -3.89
C SER A 36 -17.14 -10.28 -2.55
N ILE A 37 -16.81 -9.55 -1.48
CA ILE A 37 -16.60 -10.10 -0.14
C ILE A 37 -17.74 -9.80 0.84
N ALA A 38 -18.75 -9.04 0.42
CA ALA A 38 -19.88 -8.67 1.26
C ALA A 38 -20.59 -9.93 1.82
N GLY A 39 -20.92 -9.92 3.11
CA GLY A 39 -21.59 -11.02 3.79
C GLY A 39 -20.74 -12.26 4.06
N ARG A 40 -19.46 -12.30 3.66
CA ARG A 40 -18.59 -13.48 3.83
C ARG A 40 -17.84 -13.55 5.16
N GLY A 41 -17.97 -12.56 6.04
CA GLY A 41 -17.26 -12.50 7.32
C GLY A 41 -15.74 -12.30 7.21
N VAL A 42 -15.23 -11.93 6.03
CA VAL A 42 -13.82 -11.64 5.77
C VAL A 42 -13.59 -10.13 5.65
N ARG A 43 -12.34 -9.71 5.82
CA ARG A 43 -11.93 -8.30 5.70
C ARG A 43 -10.94 -8.13 4.56
N LEU A 44 -11.08 -7.06 3.80
CA LEU A 44 -10.19 -6.73 2.70
C LEU A 44 -8.95 -5.97 3.21
N ARG A 45 -7.77 -6.43 2.80
CA ARG A 45 -6.52 -5.66 2.89
C ARG A 45 -5.87 -5.61 1.52
N ALA A 46 -5.99 -4.47 0.84
CA ALA A 46 -5.53 -4.33 -0.55
C ALA A 46 -4.00 -4.32 -0.64
N HIS A 47 -3.42 -4.84 -1.72
CA HIS A 47 -1.97 -4.93 -1.86
C HIS A 47 -1.40 -3.76 -2.67
N ALA A 48 -0.62 -2.91 -2.01
CA ALA A 48 -0.05 -1.70 -2.60
C ALA A 48 1.11 -1.94 -3.58
N LYS A 49 1.64 -3.17 -3.70
CA LYS A 49 2.81 -3.46 -4.57
C LYS A 49 2.54 -3.12 -6.04
N THR A 50 1.29 -3.23 -6.46
CA THR A 50 0.86 -3.02 -7.85
C THR A 50 0.94 -1.56 -8.26
N HIS A 51 0.51 -0.64 -7.39
CA HIS A 51 0.37 0.78 -7.73
C HIS A 51 1.36 1.69 -7.01
N LYS A 52 1.88 1.29 -5.84
CA LYS A 52 2.83 2.06 -5.01
C LYS A 52 2.45 3.53 -4.78
N CYS A 53 1.15 3.79 -4.76
CA CYS A 53 0.55 5.12 -4.65
C CYS A 53 -0.30 5.21 -3.38
N ALA A 54 0.05 6.13 -2.47
CA ALA A 54 -0.65 6.32 -1.20
C ALA A 54 -2.06 6.89 -1.37
N GLU A 55 -2.30 7.71 -2.41
CA GLU A 55 -3.64 8.20 -2.76
C GLU A 55 -4.58 7.03 -3.10
N ILE A 56 -4.12 6.08 -3.92
CA ILE A 56 -4.90 4.87 -4.25
C ILE A 56 -5.15 4.03 -2.98
N ALA A 57 -4.13 3.87 -2.13
CA ALA A 57 -4.27 3.16 -0.86
C ALA A 57 -5.32 3.82 0.06
N ARG A 58 -5.34 5.15 0.14
CA ARG A 58 -6.35 5.89 0.93
C ARG A 58 -7.75 5.69 0.37
N ARG A 59 -7.93 5.70 -0.95
CA ARG A 59 -9.23 5.41 -1.58
C ARG A 59 -9.70 3.98 -1.32
N GLN A 60 -8.79 3.00 -1.31
CA GLN A 60 -9.10 1.62 -0.94
C GLN A 60 -9.56 1.52 0.53
N VAL A 61 -8.86 2.20 1.45
CA VAL A 61 -9.24 2.25 2.87
C VAL A 61 -10.59 2.95 3.07
N ALA A 62 -10.81 4.08 2.39
CA ALA A 62 -12.10 4.79 2.41
C ALA A 62 -13.25 3.93 1.86
N ALA A 63 -12.97 3.03 0.91
CA ALA A 63 -13.92 2.05 0.39
C ALA A 63 -14.11 0.81 1.30
N GLY A 64 -13.50 0.77 2.49
CA GLY A 64 -13.71 -0.27 3.51
C GLY A 64 -12.57 -1.28 3.66
N ALA A 65 -11.43 -1.10 3.00
CA ALA A 65 -10.25 -1.91 3.29
C ALA A 65 -9.69 -1.58 4.69
N ILE A 66 -9.26 -2.59 5.44
CA ILE A 66 -8.77 -2.44 6.83
C ILE A 66 -7.31 -1.98 6.92
N GLY A 67 -6.78 -1.39 5.86
CA GLY A 67 -5.36 -1.13 5.66
C GLY A 67 -4.84 -1.76 4.38
N VAL A 68 -3.51 -1.82 4.24
CA VAL A 68 -2.85 -2.32 3.03
C VAL A 68 -1.75 -3.35 3.30
N CYS A 69 -1.39 -4.10 2.27
CA CYS A 69 -0.20 -4.95 2.22
C CYS A 69 0.92 -4.29 1.40
N CYS A 70 2.16 -4.37 1.87
CA CYS A 70 3.37 -3.94 1.17
C CYS A 70 4.35 -5.12 1.05
N GLN A 71 5.18 -5.15 -0.01
CA GLN A 71 6.15 -6.23 -0.16
C GLN A 71 7.50 -5.92 0.50
N LYS A 72 7.81 -4.64 0.72
CA LYS A 72 9.08 -4.19 1.31
C LYS A 72 8.86 -3.08 2.34
N VAL A 73 9.79 -2.95 3.28
CA VAL A 73 9.80 -1.89 4.30
C VAL A 73 9.72 -0.49 3.67
N SER A 74 10.43 -0.25 2.57
CA SER A 74 10.41 1.05 1.87
C SER A 74 9.03 1.40 1.27
N GLU A 75 8.25 0.39 0.86
CA GLU A 75 6.89 0.62 0.38
C GLU A 75 5.97 0.96 1.55
N ALA A 76 6.13 0.27 2.68
CA ALA A 76 5.38 0.55 3.91
C ALA A 76 5.65 1.97 4.43
N GLU A 77 6.92 2.41 4.41
CA GLU A 77 7.28 3.78 4.78
C GLU A 77 6.55 4.83 3.93
N ALA A 78 6.48 4.61 2.61
CA ALA A 78 5.76 5.52 1.71
C ALA A 78 4.24 5.52 1.98
N MET A 79 3.65 4.35 2.27
CA MET A 79 2.22 4.27 2.62
C MET A 79 1.91 4.98 3.94
N VAL A 80 2.73 4.76 4.98
CA VAL A 80 2.56 5.41 6.29
C VAL A 80 2.78 6.92 6.19
N ALA A 81 3.80 7.36 5.46
CA ALA A 81 4.02 8.79 5.21
C ALA A 81 2.83 9.43 4.45
N GLY A 82 2.15 8.66 3.60
CA GLY A 82 0.93 9.08 2.91
C GLY A 82 -0.37 8.95 3.72
N GLY A 83 -0.28 8.63 5.02
CA GLY A 83 -1.41 8.60 5.95
C GLY A 83 -2.10 7.25 6.12
N ILE A 84 -1.49 6.14 5.68
CA ILE A 84 -2.03 4.80 5.96
C ILE A 84 -1.58 4.32 7.34
N GLU A 85 -2.54 4.08 8.22
CA GLU A 85 -2.27 3.77 9.64
C GLU A 85 -2.14 2.27 9.93
N ASP A 86 -2.53 1.39 9.00
CA ASP A 86 -2.48 -0.06 9.17
C ASP A 86 -1.84 -0.74 7.95
N VAL A 87 -0.63 -1.28 8.13
CA VAL A 87 0.18 -1.86 7.05
C VAL A 87 0.69 -3.25 7.45
N LEU A 88 0.46 -4.23 6.59
CA LEU A 88 1.08 -5.55 6.66
C LEU A 88 2.23 -5.63 5.67
N VAL A 89 3.47 -5.80 6.14
CA VAL A 89 4.57 -6.22 5.28
C VAL A 89 4.41 -7.71 5.03
N SER A 90 3.79 -8.06 3.90
CA SER A 90 3.47 -9.44 3.52
C SER A 90 4.70 -10.16 2.92
N ASN A 91 5.81 -10.08 3.65
CA ASN A 91 7.11 -10.67 3.35
C ASN A 91 7.98 -10.71 4.61
N GLU A 92 8.96 -11.59 4.62
CA GLU A 92 10.00 -11.67 5.64
C GLU A 92 10.96 -10.47 5.49
N VAL A 93 11.43 -9.93 6.63
CA VAL A 93 12.36 -8.79 6.64
C VAL A 93 13.69 -9.25 7.23
N VAL A 94 14.70 -9.36 6.37
CA VAL A 94 16.04 -9.81 6.75
C VAL A 94 17.08 -8.69 6.57
N GLY A 95 17.86 -8.46 7.63
CA GLY A 95 18.96 -7.50 7.72
C GLY A 95 18.70 -6.40 8.75
N GLU A 96 19.69 -6.15 9.60
CA GLU A 96 19.63 -5.24 10.76
C GLU A 96 19.06 -3.85 10.41
N ARG A 97 19.58 -3.20 9.36
CA ARG A 97 19.09 -1.88 8.92
C ARG A 97 17.62 -1.89 8.50
N LYS A 98 17.12 -2.99 7.94
CA LYS A 98 15.72 -3.09 7.52
C LYS A 98 14.81 -3.33 8.72
N LEU A 99 15.26 -4.12 9.68
CA LEU A 99 14.57 -4.38 10.94
C LEU A 99 14.47 -3.12 11.79
N ALA A 100 15.56 -2.35 11.95
CA ALA A 100 15.52 -1.07 12.66
C ALA A 100 14.53 -0.06 12.02
N ARG A 101 14.45 -0.03 10.69
CA ARG A 101 13.46 0.79 9.96
C ARG A 101 12.02 0.31 10.21
N LEU A 102 11.81 -1.01 10.16
CA LEU A 102 10.50 -1.63 10.43
C LEU A 102 10.04 -1.34 11.86
N ALA A 103 10.91 -1.51 12.87
CA ALA A 103 10.64 -1.20 14.27
C ALA A 103 10.35 0.31 14.46
N GLY A 104 11.11 1.18 13.79
CA GLY A 104 10.84 2.61 13.76
C GLY A 104 9.46 2.95 13.18
N LEU A 105 9.04 2.23 12.14
CA LEU A 105 7.74 2.41 11.50
C LEU A 105 6.58 1.92 12.39
N ALA A 106 6.78 0.84 13.15
CA ALA A 106 5.78 0.29 14.07
C ALA A 106 5.41 1.24 15.22
N ARG A 107 6.23 2.26 15.50
CA ARG A 107 5.90 3.34 16.45
C ARG A 107 4.95 4.40 15.88
N ARG A 108 4.69 4.39 14.57
CA ARG A 108 3.91 5.41 13.85
C ARG A 108 2.61 4.88 13.26
N ALA A 109 2.52 3.57 13.06
CA ALA A 109 1.39 2.89 12.44
C ALA A 109 1.27 1.48 13.00
N ARG A 110 0.07 0.89 12.91
CA ARG A 110 -0.12 -0.54 13.17
C ARG A 110 0.60 -1.32 12.07
N LEU A 111 1.59 -2.11 12.48
CA LEU A 111 2.44 -2.85 11.57
C LEU A 111 2.33 -4.35 11.82
N GLY A 112 2.18 -5.12 10.74
CA GLY A 112 2.39 -6.57 10.72
C GLY A 112 3.55 -6.93 9.82
N VAL A 113 4.19 -8.06 10.08
CA VAL A 113 5.26 -8.63 9.23
C VAL A 113 5.19 -10.15 9.26
N CYS A 114 5.53 -10.80 8.14
CA CYS A 114 5.63 -12.26 8.06
C CYS A 114 6.98 -12.75 8.56
N VAL A 115 7.01 -13.95 9.14
CA VAL A 115 8.20 -14.66 9.59
C VAL A 115 8.02 -16.14 9.29
N ASP A 116 9.07 -16.79 8.79
CA ASP A 116 9.12 -18.23 8.53
C ASP A 116 10.37 -18.90 9.14
N ASP A 117 11.30 -18.11 9.68
CA ASP A 117 12.55 -18.55 10.31
C ASP A 117 12.64 -18.09 11.78
N ALA A 118 12.98 -19.02 12.67
CA ALA A 118 13.09 -18.76 14.11
C ALA A 118 14.24 -17.78 14.44
N GLY A 119 15.31 -17.77 13.65
CA GLY A 119 16.38 -16.78 13.76
C GLY A 119 15.89 -15.37 13.43
N ASN A 120 15.06 -15.24 12.39
CA ASN A 120 14.46 -13.97 12.01
C ASN A 120 13.47 -13.46 13.06
N VAL A 121 12.69 -14.34 13.72
CA VAL A 121 11.85 -13.95 14.87
C VAL A 121 12.68 -13.33 15.99
N ARG A 122 13.82 -13.96 16.34
CA ARG A 122 14.73 -13.41 17.38
C ARG A 122 15.33 -12.07 16.97
N ALA A 123 15.77 -11.95 15.71
CA ALA A 123 16.33 -10.70 15.19
C ALA A 123 15.28 -9.58 15.16
N LEU A 124 14.03 -9.89 14.79
CA LEU A 124 12.92 -8.95 14.81
C LEU A 124 12.56 -8.52 16.23
N SER A 125 12.56 -9.44 17.20
CA SER A 125 12.29 -9.13 18.60
C SER A 125 13.36 -8.26 19.26
N ALA A 126 14.59 -8.27 18.74
CA ALA A 126 15.71 -7.50 19.29
C ALA A 126 15.84 -6.09 18.69
N ALA A 127 15.14 -5.80 17.59
CA ALA A 127 15.18 -4.53 16.86
C ALA A 127 14.21 -3.48 17.44
#